data_AF-A0A940SK36-F1
#
_entry.id   AF-A0A940SK36-F1
#
_cell.length_a   1.000
_cell.length_b   1.000
_cell.length_c   1.000
_cell.angle_alpha   90.00
_cell.angle_beta   90.00
_cell.angle_gamma   90.00
#
_symmetry.space_group_name_H-M   'P 1'
#
loop_
_entity.id
_entity.type
_entity.pdbx_description
1 polymer ?
#
loop_
_entity_poly.entity_id
_entity_poly.type
_entity_poly.pdbx_seq_one_letter_code
_entity_poly.pdbx_strand_id
1 'polypeptide(L)'
;MLNWNNLKHPFFGHTLTTNPLSEQNHPLSLHGPVVHLTAVIKLVEQDVTDQQGTSHMHFLINHVEVISVTGGDASMVSTEIFCAVRYGDSMGLSDRIDRLEEGQPIEMQGEYIDVNHAYPSVGNPGDAVLHFTHHPIGFVIYQGKRYE
;
A
#
# COMPACT_ATOMS: atom_id res chain seq x y z
N MET A 1 -3.13 28.62 14.93
CA MET A 1 -3.74 27.28 15.00
C MET A 1 -4.31 26.96 13.64
N LEU A 2 -3.64 26.12 12.86
CA LEU A 2 -4.12 25.72 11.53
C LEU A 2 -5.32 24.78 11.71
N ASN A 3 -6.42 25.11 11.04
CA ASN A 3 -7.69 24.41 11.13
C ASN A 3 -7.68 23.24 10.14
N TRP A 4 -7.43 22.03 10.62
CA TRP A 4 -7.22 20.81 9.83
C TRP A 4 -8.49 20.21 9.21
N ASN A 5 -9.62 20.92 9.24
CA ASN A 5 -10.92 20.29 9.04
C ASN A 5 -11.41 20.14 7.59
N ASN A 6 -10.61 20.38 6.54
CA ASN A 6 -11.15 20.33 5.16
C ASN A 6 -10.14 20.10 4.02
N LEU A 7 -9.12 19.25 4.19
CA LEU A 7 -8.39 18.74 3.02
C LEU A 7 -9.04 17.45 2.55
N LYS A 8 -10.14 17.59 1.79
CA LYS A 8 -10.65 16.50 0.96
C LYS A 8 -9.59 16.22 -0.11
N HIS A 9 -8.95 15.05 -0.03
CA HIS A 9 -8.01 14.62 -1.06
C HIS A 9 -8.79 14.50 -2.38
N PRO A 10 -8.27 14.98 -3.53
CA PRO A 10 -9.00 15.00 -4.80
C PRO A 10 -9.45 13.59 -5.27
N PHE A 11 -8.85 12.54 -4.70
CA PHE A 11 -9.26 11.16 -4.91
C PHE A 11 -9.88 10.48 -3.68
N PHE A 12 -9.75 11.00 -2.45
CA PHE A 12 -10.20 10.27 -1.25
C PHE A 12 -10.91 11.21 -0.27
N GLY A 13 -12.24 11.07 -0.22
CA GLY A 13 -13.15 11.99 0.45
C GLY A 13 -13.16 11.93 1.98
N HIS A 14 -12.50 10.97 2.61
CA HIS A 14 -12.40 10.87 4.07
C HIS A 14 -11.05 10.25 4.44
N THR A 15 -10.04 11.08 4.70
CA THR A 15 -8.76 10.58 5.19
C THR A 15 -8.98 9.92 6.55
N LEU A 16 -8.69 8.63 6.67
CA LEU A 16 -8.74 7.91 7.95
C LEU A 16 -7.60 8.33 8.89
N THR A 17 -6.61 9.10 8.41
CA THR A 17 -5.50 9.55 9.24
C THR A 17 -5.93 10.60 10.25
N THR A 18 -5.62 10.35 11.52
CA THR A 18 -5.76 11.33 12.61
C THR A 18 -4.45 12.04 12.94
N ASN A 19 -3.33 11.63 12.31
CA ASN A 19 -2.01 12.18 12.56
C ASN A 19 -1.13 12.08 11.30
N PRO A 20 -0.98 13.16 10.51
CA PRO A 20 -0.14 13.13 9.33
C PRO A 20 1.34 13.01 9.70
N LEU A 21 2.05 12.09 9.03
CA LEU A 21 3.47 11.87 9.22
C LEU A 21 4.30 12.81 8.34
N SER A 22 5.45 13.27 8.84
CA SER A 22 6.39 14.10 8.05
C SER A 22 6.92 13.38 6.81
N GLU A 23 6.99 12.06 6.90
CA GLU A 23 7.40 11.11 5.87
C GLU A 23 6.41 11.08 4.70
N GLN A 24 5.15 11.45 4.94
CA GLN A 24 4.07 11.51 3.93
C GLN A 24 4.15 12.73 3.01
N ASN A 25 5.24 13.51 3.04
CA ASN A 25 5.46 14.61 2.09
C ASN A 25 5.87 14.14 0.69
N HIS A 26 5.90 12.83 0.44
CA HIS A 26 6.21 12.28 -0.87
C HIS A 26 5.07 12.53 -1.89
N PRO A 27 5.35 12.82 -3.16
CA PRO A 27 4.31 13.10 -4.16
C PRO A 27 3.29 11.97 -4.41
N LEU A 28 3.64 10.72 -4.10
CA LEU A 28 2.72 9.57 -4.21
C LEU A 28 2.02 9.21 -2.90
N SER A 29 2.31 9.93 -1.82
CA SER A 29 1.61 9.75 -0.55
C SER A 29 0.14 10.14 -0.71
N LEU A 30 -0.73 9.24 -0.25
CA LEU A 30 -2.17 9.44 -0.14
C LEU A 30 -2.56 10.02 1.22
N HIS A 31 -1.59 10.18 2.12
CA HIS A 31 -1.80 10.60 3.50
C HIS A 31 -2.77 9.69 4.27
N GLY A 32 -2.85 8.40 3.89
CA GLY A 32 -3.65 7.40 4.60
C GLY A 32 -2.98 6.93 5.90
N PRO A 33 -3.64 6.10 6.72
CA PRO A 33 -2.97 5.42 7.80
C PRO A 33 -1.86 4.51 7.27
N VAL A 34 -0.71 4.51 7.94
CA VAL A 34 0.40 3.63 7.61
C VAL A 34 0.23 2.34 8.38
N VAL A 35 0.17 1.22 7.66
CA VAL A 35 -0.03 -0.11 8.24
C VAL A 35 1.21 -0.95 7.99
N HIS A 36 1.74 -1.55 9.05
CA HIS A 36 2.80 -2.56 9.02
C HIS A 36 2.19 -3.90 9.41
N LEU A 37 2.36 -4.92 8.57
CA LEU A 37 1.71 -6.21 8.71
C LEU A 37 2.57 -7.36 8.19
N THR A 38 2.21 -8.58 8.62
CA THR A 38 2.59 -9.84 7.97
C THR A 38 1.36 -10.48 7.33
N ALA A 39 1.57 -11.23 6.25
CA ALA A 39 0.51 -11.92 5.54
C ALA A 39 1.04 -13.10 4.71
N VAL A 40 0.14 -13.79 4.03
CA VAL A 40 0.43 -14.81 3.02
C VAL A 40 0.02 -14.28 1.65
N ILE A 41 0.87 -14.46 0.63
CA ILE A 41 0.54 -14.10 -0.75
C ILE A 41 -0.54 -15.07 -1.24
N LYS A 42 -1.73 -14.56 -1.56
CA LYS A 42 -2.86 -15.36 -2.05
C LYS A 42 -2.81 -15.55 -3.57
N LEU A 43 -2.48 -14.50 -4.30
CA LEU A 43 -2.45 -14.47 -5.78
C LEU A 43 -1.40 -13.46 -6.23
N VAL A 44 -0.59 -13.83 -7.22
CA VAL A 44 0.31 -12.90 -7.92
C VAL A 44 -0.25 -12.63 -9.30
N GLU A 45 -0.56 -11.38 -9.61
CA GLU A 45 -1.08 -11.00 -10.92
C GLU A 45 0.06 -10.69 -11.90
N GLN A 46 -0.29 -10.55 -13.19
CA GLN A 46 0.64 -10.01 -14.16
C GLN A 46 0.91 -8.53 -13.86
N ASP A 47 2.18 -8.15 -13.95
CA ASP A 47 2.58 -6.77 -13.83
C ASP A 47 1.85 -5.89 -14.86
N VAL A 48 1.47 -4.69 -14.43
CA VAL A 48 0.77 -3.72 -15.27
C VAL A 48 1.69 -2.53 -15.50
N THR A 49 1.88 -2.17 -16.77
CA THR A 49 2.50 -0.89 -17.15
C THR A 49 1.41 0.08 -17.61
N ASP A 50 1.33 1.24 -16.97
CA ASP A 50 0.37 2.27 -17.36
C ASP A 50 0.78 3.00 -18.66
N GLN A 51 -0.10 3.86 -19.16
CA GLN A 51 0.15 4.63 -20.38
C GLN A 51 1.34 5.62 -20.26
N GLN A 52 1.80 5.89 -19.03
CA GLN A 52 2.92 6.77 -18.72
C GLN A 52 4.24 5.99 -18.57
N GLY A 53 4.21 4.66 -18.74
CA GLY A 53 5.37 3.78 -18.60
C GLY A 53 5.64 3.33 -17.17
N THR A 54 4.75 3.63 -16.21
CA THR A 54 4.91 3.24 -14.81
C THR A 54 4.54 1.77 -14.64
N SER A 55 5.46 0.96 -14.12
CA SER A 55 5.23 -0.47 -13.91
C SER A 55 4.85 -0.75 -12.45
N HIS A 56 3.84 -1.60 -12.28
CA HIS A 56 3.33 -2.02 -10.97
C HIS A 56 3.27 -3.54 -10.89
N MET A 57 3.76 -4.09 -9.77
CA MET A 57 3.41 -5.43 -9.34
C MET A 57 2.09 -5.38 -8.60
N HIS A 58 1.18 -6.27 -8.97
CA HIS A 58 -0.10 -6.47 -8.29
C HIS A 58 -0.17 -7.87 -7.70
N PHE A 59 -0.61 -7.96 -6.45
CA PHE A 59 -0.83 -9.23 -5.78
C PHE A 59 -1.85 -9.06 -4.66
N LEU A 60 -2.54 -10.14 -4.32
CA LEU A 60 -3.42 -10.19 -3.16
C LEU A 60 -2.73 -10.87 -2.01
N ILE A 61 -2.91 -10.35 -0.81
CA ILE A 61 -2.49 -10.97 0.44
C ILE A 61 -3.69 -11.32 1.29
N ASN A 62 -3.58 -12.39 2.07
CA ASN A 62 -4.57 -12.80 3.06
C ASN A 62 -3.87 -13.27 4.35
N HIS A 63 -4.66 -13.72 5.33
CA HIS A 63 -4.15 -14.05 6.67
C HIS A 63 -3.36 -12.89 7.28
N VAL A 64 -3.89 -11.67 7.11
CA VAL A 64 -3.24 -10.44 7.57
C VAL A 64 -3.16 -10.42 9.10
N GLU A 65 -1.94 -10.24 9.59
CA GLU A 65 -1.63 -9.97 11.00
C GLU A 65 -0.99 -8.59 11.09
N VAL A 66 -1.68 -7.65 11.75
CA VAL A 66 -1.21 -6.28 11.90
C VAL A 66 -0.16 -6.20 13.00
N ILE A 67 1.03 -5.68 12.66
CA ILE A 67 2.12 -5.42 13.59
C ILE A 67 1.95 -4.03 14.21
N SER A 68 1.72 -3.00 13.38
CA SER A 68 1.43 -1.65 13.86
C SER A 68 0.59 -0.84 12.87
N VAL A 69 -0.12 0.16 13.40
CA VAL A 69 -0.84 1.16 12.61
C VAL A 69 -0.50 2.54 13.12
N THR A 70 -0.18 3.45 12.21
CA THR A 70 -0.01 4.87 12.51
C THR A 70 -1.09 5.69 11.82
N GLY A 71 -1.75 6.56 12.57
CA GLY A 71 -2.82 7.41 12.04
C GLY A 71 -4.21 6.74 12.01
N GLY A 72 -4.34 5.46 12.38
CA GLY A 72 -5.61 4.72 12.41
C GLY A 72 -5.67 3.67 13.51
N ASP A 73 -6.66 2.77 13.45
CA ASP A 73 -6.87 1.67 14.39
C ASP A 73 -6.74 0.32 13.66
N ALA A 74 -6.14 -0.69 14.29
CA ALA A 74 -5.93 -2.00 13.64
C ALA A 74 -7.23 -2.68 13.18
N SER A 75 -8.38 -2.41 13.82
CA SER A 75 -9.67 -2.99 13.45
C SER A 75 -10.20 -2.54 12.08
N MET A 76 -9.62 -1.49 11.48
CA MET A 76 -9.97 -1.03 10.13
C MET A 76 -9.32 -1.85 9.02
N VAL A 77 -8.29 -2.64 9.35
CA VAL A 77 -7.47 -3.36 8.38
C VAL A 77 -8.18 -4.65 7.98
N SER A 78 -8.47 -4.78 6.69
CA SER A 78 -9.10 -5.97 6.12
C SER A 78 -8.21 -7.20 6.23
N THR A 79 -8.82 -8.38 6.32
CA THR A 79 -8.11 -9.66 6.35
C THR A 79 -7.58 -10.11 4.99
N GLU A 80 -8.06 -9.48 3.92
CA GLU A 80 -7.61 -9.63 2.54
C GLU A 80 -7.39 -8.24 1.93
N ILE A 81 -6.24 -8.05 1.29
CA ILE A 81 -5.79 -6.74 0.82
C ILE A 81 -5.13 -6.90 -0.55
N PHE A 82 -5.47 -6.00 -1.47
CA PHE A 82 -4.77 -5.82 -2.73
C PHE A 82 -3.52 -4.97 -2.53
N CYS A 83 -2.38 -5.44 -3.00
CA CYS A 83 -1.10 -4.74 -2.90
C CYS A 83 -0.68 -4.22 -4.28
N ALA A 84 -0.35 -2.93 -4.35
CA ALA A 84 0.19 -2.30 -5.54
C ALA A 84 1.59 -1.76 -5.24
N VAL A 85 2.60 -2.29 -5.94
CA VAL A 85 4.01 -1.90 -5.75
C VAL A 85 4.60 -1.39 -7.06
N ARG A 86 4.85 -0.08 -7.14
CA ARG A 86 5.54 0.55 -8.27
C ARG A 86 7.02 0.12 -8.31
N TYR A 87 7.56 -0.11 -9.50
CA TYR A 87 8.98 -0.39 -9.68
C TYR A 87 9.54 0.15 -11.01
N GLY A 88 10.87 0.22 -11.10
CA GLY A 88 11.60 0.58 -12.32
C GLY A 88 11.86 2.08 -12.50
N ASP A 89 11.60 2.90 -11.47
CA ASP A 89 11.87 4.33 -11.47
C ASP A 89 12.14 4.86 -10.05
N SER A 90 12.42 6.17 -9.95
CA SER A 90 12.78 6.83 -8.68
C SER A 90 11.62 7.02 -7.70
N MET A 91 10.40 6.65 -8.08
CA MET A 91 9.19 6.87 -7.27
C MET A 91 8.65 5.57 -6.64
N GLY A 92 9.27 4.44 -6.96
CA GLY A 92 8.97 3.12 -6.39
C GLY A 92 10.25 2.34 -6.09
N LEU A 93 10.16 1.02 -6.17
CA LEU A 93 11.34 0.16 -6.07
C LEU A 93 12.23 0.33 -7.30
N SER A 94 13.55 0.22 -7.11
CA SER A 94 14.50 0.20 -8.22
C SER A 94 14.22 -0.98 -9.17
N ASP A 95 13.96 -2.15 -8.60
CA ASP A 95 13.70 -3.40 -9.31
C ASP A 95 12.46 -4.11 -8.76
N ARG A 96 11.97 -5.09 -9.54
CA ARG A 96 10.89 -5.99 -9.16
C ARG A 96 11.26 -6.80 -7.90
N ILE A 97 10.26 -7.18 -7.10
CA ILE A 97 10.44 -8.19 -6.06
C ILE A 97 10.65 -9.54 -6.74
N ASP A 98 11.80 -10.16 -6.45
CA ASP A 98 12.21 -11.39 -7.12
C ASP A 98 11.32 -12.56 -6.72
N ARG A 99 10.74 -13.23 -7.72
CA ARG A 99 10.02 -14.51 -7.56
C ARG A 99 8.92 -14.49 -6.48
N LEU A 100 8.10 -13.43 -6.45
CA LEU A 100 6.84 -13.45 -5.71
C LEU A 100 6.04 -14.71 -6.08
N GLU A 101 5.58 -15.44 -5.07
CA GLU A 101 4.94 -16.74 -5.24
C GLU A 101 3.78 -16.88 -4.25
N GLU A 102 2.68 -17.46 -4.72
CA GLU A 102 1.50 -17.77 -3.91
C GLU A 102 1.84 -18.73 -2.76
N GLY A 103 1.17 -18.56 -1.63
CA GLY A 103 1.38 -19.34 -0.41
C GLY A 103 2.61 -18.93 0.40
N GLN A 104 3.49 -18.05 -0.10
CA GLN A 104 4.67 -17.60 0.63
C GLN A 104 4.36 -16.46 1.61
N PRO A 105 5.04 -16.42 2.77
CA PRO A 105 4.88 -15.33 3.74
C PRO A 105 5.53 -14.06 3.24
N ILE A 106 4.96 -12.91 3.64
CA ILE A 106 5.47 -11.58 3.32
C ILE A 106 5.22 -10.62 4.48
N GLU A 107 6.12 -9.68 4.69
CA GLU A 107 5.96 -8.57 5.62
C GLU A 107 6.03 -7.25 4.84
N MET A 108 5.12 -6.33 5.12
CA MET A 108 4.98 -5.10 4.34
C MET A 108 4.59 -3.92 5.20
N GLN A 109 5.02 -2.74 4.80
CA GLN A 109 4.49 -1.46 5.27
C GLN A 109 4.07 -0.60 4.09
N GLY A 110 2.92 0.07 4.22
CA GLY A 110 2.41 0.98 3.21
C GLY A 110 1.23 1.79 3.72
N GLU A 111 0.67 2.63 2.85
CA GLU A 111 -0.54 3.39 3.17
C GLU A 111 -1.78 2.57 2.86
N TYR A 112 -2.69 2.49 3.83
CA TYR A 112 -3.88 1.68 3.72
C TYR A 112 -5.10 2.49 3.27
N ILE A 113 -5.85 1.90 2.35
CA ILE A 113 -7.12 2.40 1.82
C ILE A 113 -8.16 1.30 2.06
N ASP A 114 -9.21 1.58 2.84
CA ASP A 114 -10.26 0.58 3.05
C ASP A 114 -11.19 0.45 1.82
N VAL A 115 -11.97 -0.64 1.82
CA VAL A 115 -12.92 -1.00 0.76
C VAL A 115 -13.90 0.10 0.37
N ASN A 116 -14.28 0.99 1.30
CA ASN A 116 -15.24 2.06 0.99
C ASN A 116 -14.60 3.25 0.27
N HIS A 117 -13.27 3.30 0.26
CA HIS A 117 -12.49 4.37 -0.36
C HIS A 117 -11.62 3.88 -1.51
N ALA A 118 -11.42 2.57 -1.66
CA ALA A 118 -10.73 1.99 -2.81
C ALA A 118 -11.55 2.20 -4.10
N TYR A 119 -10.94 2.86 -5.08
CA TYR A 119 -11.55 3.01 -6.40
C TYR A 119 -11.31 1.75 -7.24
N PRO A 120 -12.34 1.19 -7.87
CA PRO A 120 -12.16 0.11 -8.83
C PRO A 120 -11.18 0.53 -9.94
N SER A 121 -10.19 -0.31 -10.20
CA SER A 121 -9.16 -0.12 -11.21
C SER A 121 -8.90 -1.44 -11.95
N VAL A 122 -8.03 -1.40 -12.96
CA VAL A 122 -7.61 -2.61 -13.67
C VAL A 122 -6.83 -3.51 -12.69
N GLY A 123 -7.37 -4.69 -12.39
CA GLY A 123 -6.79 -5.65 -11.42
C GLY A 123 -7.38 -5.56 -10.02
N ASN A 124 -8.03 -4.45 -9.64
CA ASN A 124 -8.70 -4.31 -8.35
C ASN A 124 -10.17 -3.88 -8.51
N PRO A 125 -11.17 -4.74 -8.30
CA PRO A 125 -12.58 -4.39 -8.43
C PRO A 125 -13.11 -3.47 -7.31
N GLY A 126 -12.29 -3.10 -6.33
CA GLY A 126 -12.65 -2.26 -5.18
C GLY A 126 -12.25 -2.85 -3.83
N ASP A 127 -11.36 -3.85 -3.81
CA ASP A 127 -10.79 -4.40 -2.59
C ASP A 127 -9.95 -3.35 -1.86
N ALA A 128 -9.83 -3.52 -0.53
CA ALA A 128 -8.94 -2.71 0.29
C ALA A 128 -7.51 -2.76 -0.26
N VAL A 129 -6.80 -1.63 -0.23
CA VAL A 129 -5.48 -1.50 -0.86
C VAL A 129 -4.42 -1.18 0.18
N LEU A 130 -3.31 -1.91 0.14
CA LEU A 130 -2.04 -1.45 0.71
C LEU A 130 -1.24 -0.82 -0.43
N HIS A 131 -1.25 0.50 -0.48
CA HIS A 131 -0.47 1.27 -1.44
C HIS A 131 0.97 1.30 -0.97
N PHE A 132 1.87 0.66 -1.72
CA PHE A 132 3.29 0.78 -1.43
C PHE A 132 3.73 2.21 -1.70
N THR A 133 4.29 2.80 -0.67
CA THR A 133 4.97 4.07 -0.73
C THR A 133 6.46 3.75 -0.60
N HIS A 134 7.28 4.21 -1.54
CA HIS A 134 8.75 4.18 -1.43
C HIS A 134 9.27 4.63 -0.05
N HIS A 135 10.52 4.31 0.26
CA HIS A 135 11.19 4.80 1.47
C HIS A 135 11.02 6.32 1.66
N PRO A 136 10.66 6.82 2.86
CA PRO A 136 10.69 6.13 4.16
C PRO A 136 9.36 5.53 4.63
N ILE A 137 8.28 5.61 3.84
CA ILE A 137 6.94 5.24 4.33
C ILE A 137 6.69 3.74 4.21
N GLY A 138 7.14 3.10 3.14
CA GLY A 138 6.85 1.69 2.88
C GLY A 138 8.08 0.87 2.60
N PHE A 139 7.93 -0.42 2.83
CA PHE A 139 8.93 -1.43 2.56
C PHE A 139 8.25 -2.78 2.34
N VAL A 140 8.97 -3.69 1.72
CA VAL A 140 8.60 -5.11 1.61
C VAL A 140 9.75 -5.95 2.11
N ILE A 141 9.47 -6.95 2.95
CA ILE A 141 10.41 -8.00 3.32
C ILE A 141 9.85 -9.31 2.76
N TYR A 142 10.61 -9.92 1.85
CA TYR A 142 10.25 -11.17 1.20
C TYR A 142 11.47 -12.07 1.07
N GLN A 143 11.35 -13.33 1.49
CA GLN A 143 12.45 -14.31 1.52
C GLN A 143 13.74 -13.78 2.18
N GLY A 144 13.61 -12.96 3.23
CA GLY A 144 14.73 -12.37 3.96
C GLY A 144 15.41 -11.17 3.26
N LYS A 145 14.92 -10.73 2.11
CA LYS A 145 15.38 -9.51 1.41
C LYS A 145 14.40 -8.36 1.67
N ARG A 146 14.95 -7.19 2.02
CA ARG A 146 14.19 -5.93 2.15
C ARG A 146 14.24 -5.15 0.83
N TYR A 147 13.10 -4.59 0.45
CA TYR A 147 12.90 -3.73 -0.71
C TYR A 147 12.26 -2.42 -0.21
N GLU A 148 12.84 -1.26 -0.56
CA GLU A 148 12.32 0.07 -0.19
C GLU A 148 12.79 1.18 -1.14
#